data_AF-A0A833PIT7-F1
#
_entry.id   AF-A0A833PIT7-F1
#
_cell.length_a   1.000
_cell.length_b   1.000
_cell.length_c   1.000
_cell.angle_alpha   90.00
_cell.angle_beta   90.00
_cell.angle_gamma   90.00
#
_symmetry.space_group_name_H-M   'P 1'
#
loop_
_entity.id
_entity.type
_entity.pdbx_description
1 polymer ?
#
loop_
_entity_poly.entity_id
_entity_poly.type
_entity_poly.pdbx_seq_one_letter_code
_entity_poly.pdbx_strand_id
1 'polypeptide(L)'
;MDVARYYEGEDMRNIVLLFPFIMILAAGMAHKYKDDPEAPFNAFITFSWWCFGATLLLTVIVAVMSNKERPGYHGRVAQMAGMPIITLIAIGFIYLFKSTLN
;
A
#
# COMPACT_ATOMS: atom_id res chain seq x y z
N MET A 1 -34.35 14.87 -11.56
CA MET A 1 -33.35 15.42 -10.62
C MET A 1 -33.43 14.61 -9.34
N ASP A 2 -32.31 14.40 -8.65
CA ASP A 2 -32.17 13.75 -7.34
C ASP A 2 -31.76 12.28 -7.26
N VAL A 3 -30.72 11.91 -8.01
CA VAL A 3 -29.85 10.78 -7.64
C VAL A 3 -28.46 11.26 -7.20
N ALA A 4 -27.99 12.40 -7.74
CA ALA A 4 -26.68 12.97 -7.41
C ALA A 4 -26.56 13.49 -5.96
N ARG A 5 -27.64 14.01 -5.36
CA ARG A 5 -27.61 14.56 -4.00
C ARG A 5 -27.53 13.52 -2.88
N TYR A 6 -27.83 12.24 -3.15
CA TYR A 6 -27.76 11.18 -2.15
C TYR A 6 -26.32 10.63 -1.98
N TYR A 7 -25.52 10.64 -3.05
CA TYR A 7 -24.13 10.16 -3.01
C TYR A 7 -23.16 11.17 -2.38
N GLU A 8 -23.36 12.48 -2.59
CA GLU A 8 -22.51 13.52 -1.99
C GLU A 8 -22.59 13.55 -0.45
N GLY A 9 -23.74 13.21 0.12
CA GLY A 9 -23.96 13.21 1.57
C GLY A 9 -23.34 12.03 2.33
N GLU A 10 -23.20 10.85 1.70
CA GLU A 10 -22.53 9.69 2.31
C GLU A 10 -21.00 9.78 2.20
N ASP A 11 -20.47 10.27 1.07
CA ASP A 11 -19.03 10.45 0.89
C ASP A 11 -18.47 11.50 1.86
N MET A 12 -19.15 12.63 2.04
CA MET A 12 -18.73 13.63 3.03
C MET A 12 -18.81 13.10 4.47
N ARG A 13 -19.81 12.28 4.81
CA ARG A 13 -19.95 11.71 6.15
C ARG A 13 -18.86 10.68 6.46
N ASN A 14 -18.47 9.85 5.49
CA ASN A 14 -17.35 8.93 5.62
C ASN A 14 -16.02 9.68 5.74
N ILE A 15 -15.79 10.74 4.96
CA ILE A 15 -14.58 11.57 5.04
C ILE A 15 -14.48 12.30 6.39
N VAL A 16 -15.59 12.85 6.90
CA VAL A 16 -15.64 13.55 8.19
C VAL A 16 -15.39 12.61 9.38
N LEU A 17 -15.73 11.33 9.27
CA LEU A 17 -15.41 10.32 10.29
C LEU A 17 -14.00 9.74 10.13
N LEU A 18 -13.48 9.66 8.90
CA LEU A 18 -12.12 9.22 8.60
C LEU A 18 -11.06 10.21 9.11
N PHE A 19 -11.29 11.51 8.94
CA PHE A 19 -10.36 12.56 9.35
C PHE A 19 -9.93 12.51 10.82
N PRO A 20 -10.85 12.48 11.81
CA PRO A 20 -10.47 12.39 13.21
C PRO A 20 -9.81 11.05 13.54
N PHE A 21 -10.18 9.96 12.85
CA PHE A 21 -9.54 8.66 13.04
C PHE A 21 -8.09 8.66 12.54
N ILE A 22 -7.83 9.23 11.36
CA ILE A 22 -6.48 9.43 10.81
C ILE A 22 -5.68 10.36 11.72
N MET A 23 -6.28 11.43 12.24
CA MET A 23 -5.62 12.37 13.17
C MET A 23 -5.23 11.70 14.48
N ILE A 24 -6.09 10.86 15.07
CA ILE A 24 -5.79 10.11 16.30
C ILE A 24 -4.67 9.10 16.04
N LEU A 25 -4.70 8.40 14.91
CA LEU A 25 -3.61 7.50 14.51
C LEU A 25 -2.30 8.27 14.29
N ALA A 26 -2.34 9.42 13.61
CA ALA A 26 -1.17 10.26 13.38
C ALA A 26 -0.61 10.81 14.70
N ALA A 27 -1.45 11.29 15.61
CA ALA A 27 -1.05 11.78 16.93
C ALA A 27 -0.51 10.64 17.81
N GLY A 28 -1.13 9.45 17.76
CA GLY A 28 -0.65 8.27 18.47
C GLY A 28 0.70 7.78 17.96
N MET A 29 0.91 7.79 16.65
CA MET A 29 2.21 7.49 16.04
C MET A 29 3.25 8.55 16.39
N ALA A 30 2.90 9.84 16.28
CA ALA A 30 3.79 10.94 16.66
C ALA A 30 4.20 10.88 18.15
N HIS A 31 3.28 10.51 19.04
CA HIS A 31 3.58 10.31 20.46
C HIS A 31 4.45 9.07 20.70
N LYS A 32 4.14 7.95 20.04
CA LYS A 32 4.88 6.68 20.20
C LYS A 32 6.33 6.78 19.71
N TYR A 33 6.55 7.60 18.68
CA TYR A 33 7.85 7.75 18.02
C TYR A 33 8.51 9.10 18.30
N LYS A 34 8.06 9.81 19.33
CA LYS A 34 8.59 11.13 19.71
C LYS A 34 10.09 11.09 20.04
N ASP A 35 10.53 10.01 20.69
CA ASP A 35 11.92 9.86 21.17
C ASP A 35 12.83 9.16 20.14
N ASP A 36 12.25 8.51 19.14
CA ASP A 36 12.97 7.89 18.01
C ASP A 36 12.19 8.16 16.71
N PRO A 37 12.45 9.31 16.06
CA PRO A 37 11.79 9.68 14.81
C PRO A 37 12.16 8.76 13.63
N GLU A 38 13.18 7.90 13.76
CA GLU A 38 13.55 6.93 12.73
C GLU A 38 12.79 5.60 12.84
N ALA A 39 12.35 5.23 14.04
CA ALA A 39 11.57 4.02 14.29
C ALA A 39 10.28 3.86 13.44
N PRO A 40 9.45 4.88 13.18
CA PRO A 40 8.26 4.73 12.33
C PRO A 40 8.64 4.49 10.88
N PHE A 41 9.70 5.16 10.39
CA PHE A 41 10.23 4.96 9.06
C PHE A 41 10.78 3.54 8.89
N ASN A 42 11.59 3.07 9.83
CA ASN A 42 12.16 1.73 9.81
C ASN A 42 11.08 0.64 9.90
N ALA A 43 10.05 0.84 10.73
CA ALA A 43 8.90 -0.07 10.79
C ALA A 43 8.12 -0.11 9.47
N PHE A 44 7.88 1.04 8.85
CA PHE A 44 7.16 1.15 7.58
C PHE A 44 7.94 0.54 6.40
N ILE A 45 9.25 0.78 6.34
CA ILE A 45 10.15 0.16 5.35
C ILE A 45 10.20 -1.36 5.55
N THR A 46 10.35 -1.82 6.79
CA THR A 46 10.39 -3.25 7.10
C THR A 46 9.10 -3.92 6.65
N PHE A 47 7.94 -3.35 7.00
CA PHE A 47 6.64 -3.83 6.54
C PHE A 47 6.52 -3.85 5.01
N SER A 48 6.98 -2.81 4.33
CA SER A 48 6.96 -2.73 2.87
C SER A 48 7.81 -3.82 2.21
N TRP A 49 8.97 -4.15 2.77
CA TRP A 49 9.81 -5.26 2.31
C TRP A 49 9.15 -6.62 2.52
N TRP A 50 8.43 -6.82 3.63
CA TRP A 50 7.62 -8.03 3.85
C TRP A 50 6.49 -8.15 2.81
N CYS A 51 5.78 -7.06 2.50
CA CYS A 51 4.77 -7.03 1.45
C CYS A 51 5.38 -7.36 0.07
N PHE A 52 6.54 -6.79 -0.25
CA PHE A 52 7.25 -7.11 -1.48
C PHE A 52 7.58 -8.60 -1.57
N GLY A 53 8.17 -9.18 -0.52
CA GLY A 53 8.46 -10.61 -0.46
C GLY A 53 7.23 -11.49 -0.66
N ALA A 54 6.10 -11.13 -0.02
CA ALA A 54 4.84 -11.85 -0.18
C ALA A 54 4.30 -11.78 -1.62
N THR A 55 4.33 -10.61 -2.26
CA THR A 55 3.88 -10.44 -3.66
C THR A 55 4.75 -11.22 -4.65
N LEU A 56 6.07 -11.27 -4.42
CA LEU A 56 7.00 -12.09 -5.20
C LEU A 56 6.66 -13.57 -5.07
N LEU A 57 6.48 -14.04 -3.84
CA LEU A 57 6.21 -15.45 -3.56
C LEU A 57 4.87 -15.89 -4.15
N LEU A 58 3.83 -15.04 -4.06
CA LEU A 58 2.55 -15.26 -4.74
C LEU A 58 2.72 -15.32 -6.27
N THR A 59 3.49 -14.42 -6.86
CA THR A 59 3.75 -14.41 -8.31
C THR A 59 4.42 -15.70 -8.75
N VAL A 60 5.40 -16.19 -8.00
CA VAL A 60 6.09 -17.46 -8.28
C VAL A 60 5.15 -18.65 -8.11
N ILE A 61 4.37 -18.71 -7.04
CA ILE A 61 3.37 -19.77 -6.83
C ILE A 61 2.39 -19.82 -8.00
N VAL A 62 1.87 -18.68 -8.43
CA VAL A 62 0.93 -18.61 -9.54
C VAL A 62 1.60 -19.02 -10.85
N ALA A 63 2.85 -18.63 -11.09
CA ALA A 63 3.59 -19.04 -12.27
C ALA A 63 3.84 -20.56 -12.30
N VAL A 64 4.18 -21.17 -11.17
CA VAL A 64 4.49 -22.61 -11.06
C VAL A 64 3.22 -23.48 -11.07
N MET A 65 2.18 -23.07 -10.34
CA MET A 65 0.95 -23.87 -10.17
C MET A 65 -0.12 -23.60 -11.23
N SER A 66 -0.04 -22.48 -11.98
CA SER A 66 -1.03 -22.24 -13.04
C SER A 66 -0.76 -23.12 -14.25
N ASN A 67 -1.84 -23.69 -14.79
CA ASN A 67 -1.79 -24.49 -16.00
C ASN A 67 -1.33 -23.63 -17.19
N LYS A 68 -0.15 -23.94 -17.74
CA LYS A 68 0.52 -23.19 -18.80
C LYS A 68 -0.25 -23.23 -20.13
N GLU A 69 -1.10 -24.23 -20.31
CA GLU A 69 -1.92 -24.40 -21.53
C GLU A 69 -3.19 -23.54 -21.51
N ARG A 70 -3.49 -22.85 -20.40
CA ARG A 70 -4.68 -22.03 -20.28
C ARG A 70 -4.51 -20.74 -21.12
N PRO A 71 -5.43 -20.43 -22.06
CA PRO A 71 -5.34 -19.19 -22.83
C PRO A 71 -5.37 -17.99 -21.87
N GLY A 72 -4.39 -17.10 -22.00
CA GLY A 72 -4.21 -15.94 -21.12
C GLY A 72 -3.27 -16.15 -19.91
N TYR A 73 -2.63 -17.32 -19.78
CA TYR A 73 -1.64 -17.60 -18.72
C TYR A 73 -0.51 -16.54 -18.67
N HIS A 74 0.13 -16.25 -19.81
CA HIS A 74 1.22 -15.27 -19.87
C HIS A 74 0.76 -13.86 -19.46
N GLY A 75 -0.45 -13.46 -19.83
CA GLY A 75 -1.02 -12.16 -19.45
C GLY A 75 -1.26 -12.06 -17.94
N ARG A 76 -1.80 -13.11 -17.32
CA ARG A 76 -2.02 -13.15 -15.86
C ARG A 76 -0.72 -13.15 -15.06
N VAL A 77 0.28 -13.92 -15.49
CA VAL A 77 1.59 -13.95 -14.84
C VAL A 77 2.29 -12.59 -14.98
N ALA A 78 2.23 -11.97 -16.16
CA ALA A 78 2.79 -10.63 -16.38
C ALA A 78 2.09 -9.56 -15.52
N GLN A 79 0.75 -9.63 -15.39
CA GLN A 79 -0.02 -8.71 -14.55
C GLN A 79 0.33 -8.87 -13.07
N MET A 80 0.51 -10.10 -12.59
CA MET A 80 0.93 -10.36 -11.20
C MET A 80 2.38 -9.97 -10.96
N ALA A 81 3.27 -10.17 -11.93
CA ALA A 81 4.65 -9.69 -11.87
C ALA A 81 4.74 -8.15 -11.82
N GLY A 82 3.70 -7.44 -12.27
CA GLY A 82 3.58 -5.99 -12.09
C GLY A 82 3.42 -5.56 -10.63
N MET A 83 2.81 -6.36 -9.76
CA MET A 83 2.58 -6.00 -8.35
C MET A 83 3.89 -5.84 -7.55
N PRO A 84 4.88 -6.76 -7.64
CA PRO A 84 6.20 -6.56 -7.05
C PRO A 84 6.91 -5.30 -7.55
N ILE A 85 6.78 -4.97 -8.84
CA ILE A 85 7.42 -3.79 -9.45
C ILE A 85 6.81 -2.50 -8.85
N ILE A 86 5.49 -2.41 -8.77
CA ILE A 86 4.80 -1.26 -8.15
C ILE A 86 5.22 -1.13 -6.67
N THR A 87 5.33 -2.25 -5.96
CA THR A 87 5.77 -2.28 -4.56
C THR A 87 7.21 -1.78 -4.40
N LEU A 88 8.13 -2.14 -5.31
CA LEU A 88 9.51 -1.61 -5.33
C LEU A 88 9.56 -0.11 -5.62
N ILE A 89 8.75 0.37 -6.56
CA ILE A 89 8.65 1.81 -6.85
C ILE A 89 8.18 2.56 -5.61
N ALA A 90 7.16 2.06 -4.90
CA ALA A 90 6.68 2.65 -3.66
C ALA A 90 7.78 2.68 -2.57
N ILE A 91 8.50 1.56 -2.37
CA ILE A 91 9.66 1.50 -1.46
C ILE A 91 10.71 2.56 -1.84
N GLY A 92 11.04 2.67 -3.13
CA GLY A 92 11.99 3.67 -3.64
C GLY A 92 11.55 5.11 -3.36
N PHE A 93 10.27 5.43 -3.57
CA PHE A 93 9.72 6.74 -3.22
C PHE A 93 9.88 7.04 -1.72
N ILE A 94 9.60 6.07 -0.85
CA ILE A 94 9.73 6.26 0.61
C ILE A 94 11.19 6.57 0.99
N TYR A 95 12.17 5.89 0.38
CA TYR A 95 13.59 6.20 0.58
C TYR A 95 13.97 7.60 0.07
N LEU A 96 13.47 8.02 -1.10
CA LEU A 96 13.68 9.38 -1.62
C LEU A 96 13.08 10.45 -0.69
N PHE A 97 11.89 10.21 -0.14
CA PHE A 97 11.26 11.10 0.84
C PHE A 97 12.10 11.23 2.12
N LYS A 98 12.64 10.13 2.68
CA LYS A 98 13.58 10.22 3.81
C LYS A 98 14.84 11.00 3.44
N SER A 99 15.42 10.75 2.27
CA SER A 99 16.61 11.45 1.79
C SER A 99 16.39 12.97 1.60
N THR A 100 15.16 13.40 1.35
CA THR A 100 14.84 14.81 1.10
C THR A 100 14.51 15.56 2.41
N LEU A 101 14.12 14.83 3.45
CA LEU A 101 13.77 15.38 4.76
C LEU A 101 14.97 15.43 5.74
N ASN A 102 16.08 14.80 5.38
CA ASN A 102 17.34 14.75 6.15
C ASN A 102 18.39 15.67 5.52
#